data_AF-A0A966MDQ2-F1
#
_entry.id   AF-A0A966MDQ2-F1
#
_cell.length_a   1.000
_cell.length_b   1.000
_cell.length_c   1.000
_cell.angle_alpha   90.00
_cell.angle_beta   90.00
_cell.angle_gamma   90.00
#
_symmetry.space_group_name_H-M   'P 1'
#
loop_
_entity.id
_entity.type
_entity.pdbx_description
1 polymer ?
#
loop_
_entity_poly.entity_id
_entity_poly.type
_entity_poly.pdbx_seq_one_letter_code
_entity_poly.pdbx_strand_id
1 'polypeptide(L)'
;YWIPKWSGNMYDERLGKLHFWLSFIGVNVTFFPQHFIGLAGMPRRYPDYALQFADWNMVSSVGAFLFGVSQILFLFIVVKTVMGGKKATDQVWEGARGLEWTVASPAPYHTFTTPPKVD
;
A
#
# COMPACT_ATOMS: atom_id res chain seq x y z
N TYR A 1 6.14 6.17 -1.10
CA TYR A 1 7.52 6.62 -1.39
C TYR A 1 7.56 7.76 -2.41
N TRP A 2 7.24 7.55 -3.69
CA TRP A 2 7.33 8.61 -4.71
C TRP A 2 6.09 9.51 -4.86
N ILE A 3 4.95 9.19 -4.22
CA ILE A 3 3.74 10.04 -4.34
C ILE A 3 4.00 11.54 -4.10
N PRO A 4 4.83 11.96 -3.11
CA PRO A 4 5.07 13.39 -2.89
C PRO A 4 5.95 14.03 -3.98
N LYS A 5 6.79 13.23 -4.66
CA LYS A 5 7.59 13.68 -5.81
C LYS A 5 6.71 13.94 -7.03
N TRP A 6 5.63 13.17 -7.19
CA TRP A 6 4.69 13.34 -8.31
C TRP A 6 3.66 14.44 -8.06
N SER A 7 3.09 14.51 -6.85
CA SER A 7 2.03 15.47 -6.53
C SER A 7 2.53 16.79 -5.95
N GLY A 8 3.77 16.84 -5.46
CA GLY A 8 4.31 17.97 -4.70
C GLY A 8 3.74 18.11 -3.28
N ASN A 9 2.92 17.16 -2.83
CA ASN A 9 2.30 17.19 -1.49
C ASN A 9 2.63 15.90 -0.73
N MET A 10 2.88 16.04 0.57
CA MET A 10 3.11 14.92 1.48
C MET A 10 1.78 14.32 1.93
N TYR A 11 1.70 12.99 1.95
CA TYR A 11 0.54 12.28 2.50
C TYR A 11 0.53 12.36 4.03
N ASP A 12 -0.63 12.09 4.62
CA ASP A 12 -0.80 12.06 6.07
C ASP A 12 -0.24 10.76 6.65
N GLU A 13 0.87 10.87 7.40
CA GLU A 13 1.57 9.71 7.97
C GLU A 13 0.71 8.93 8.97
N ARG A 14 -0.25 9.57 9.66
CA ARG A 14 -1.17 8.85 10.55
C ARG A 14 -2.11 7.95 9.76
N LEU A 15 -2.65 8.46 8.66
CA LEU A 15 -3.50 7.67 7.76
C LEU A 15 -2.70 6.57 7.05
N GLY A 16 -1.45 6.86 6.65
CA GLY A 16 -0.55 5.86 6.07
C GLY A 16 -0.29 4.68 7.03
N LYS A 17 0.01 4.97 8.30
CA LYS A 17 0.18 3.94 9.34
C LYS A 17 -1.12 3.17 9.62
N LEU A 18 -2.26 3.86 9.64
CA LEU A 18 -3.56 3.21 9.79
C LEU A 18 -3.83 2.23 8.65
N HIS A 19 -3.64 2.68 7.40
CA HIS A 19 -3.75 1.81 6.23
C HIS A 19 -2.80 0.61 6.32
N PHE A 20 -1.55 0.83 6.71
CA PHE A 20 -0.58 -0.25 6.89
C PHE A 20 -1.08 -1.31 7.87
N TRP A 21 -1.51 -0.92 9.07
CA TRP A 21 -1.94 -1.88 10.10
C TRP A 21 -3.22 -2.61 9.73
N LEU A 22 -4.20 -1.90 9.15
CA LEU A 22 -5.43 -2.52 8.65
C LEU A 22 -5.13 -3.55 7.55
N SER A 23 -4.29 -3.18 6.59
CA SER A 23 -3.87 -4.08 5.51
C SER A 23 -3.07 -5.27 6.03
N PHE A 24 -2.11 -5.03 6.93
CA PHE A 24 -1.27 -6.08 7.50
C PHE A 24 -2.11 -7.10 8.28
N ILE A 25 -2.98 -6.64 9.17
CA ILE A 25 -3.87 -7.51 9.94
C ILE A 25 -4.84 -8.24 9.00
N GLY A 26 -5.48 -7.52 8.07
CA GLY A 26 -6.44 -8.09 7.12
C GLY A 26 -5.83 -9.20 6.27
N VAL A 27 -4.65 -8.97 5.68
CA VAL A 27 -3.94 -9.99 4.87
C VAL A 27 -3.58 -11.20 5.72
N ASN A 28 -3.06 -11.02 6.94
CA ASN A 28 -2.72 -12.15 7.80
C ASN A 28 -3.97 -12.95 8.20
N VAL A 29 -5.06 -12.30 8.60
CA VAL A 29 -6.33 -12.99 8.92
C VAL A 29 -6.93 -13.66 7.68
N THR A 30 -6.71 -13.12 6.48
CA THR A 30 -7.17 -13.74 5.23
C THR A 30 -6.39 -15.02 4.91
N PHE A 31 -5.06 -14.96 4.92
CA PHE A 31 -4.21 -16.03 4.37
C PHE A 31 -3.66 -17.00 5.42
N PHE A 32 -3.60 -16.62 6.70
CA PHE A 32 -3.13 -17.54 7.73
C PHE A 32 -4.05 -18.76 7.87
N PRO A 33 -5.40 -18.63 7.92
CA PRO A 33 -6.32 -19.77 7.88
C PRO A 33 -6.14 -20.70 6.69
N GLN A 34 -5.72 -20.15 5.54
CA GLN A 34 -5.53 -20.90 4.29
C GLN A 34 -4.47 -22.00 4.42
N HIS A 35 -3.50 -21.83 5.32
CA HIS A 35 -2.50 -22.87 5.61
C HIS A 35 -3.15 -24.11 6.25
N PHE A 36 -4.07 -23.91 7.20
CA PHE A 36 -4.74 -25.00 7.90
C PHE A 36 -5.72 -25.75 7.00
N ILE A 37 -6.53 -25.04 6.20
CA ILE A 37 -7.48 -25.70 5.28
C ILE A 37 -6.77 -26.41 4.13
N GLY A 38 -5.64 -25.87 3.65
CA GLY A 38 -4.81 -26.54 2.65
C GLY A 38 -4.22 -27.84 3.18
N LEU A 39 -3.71 -27.83 4.41
CA LEU A 39 -3.21 -29.04 5.09
C LEU A 39 -4.33 -30.04 5.39
N ALA A 40 -5.54 -29.56 5.68
CA ALA A 40 -6.73 -30.39 5.88
C ALA A 40 -7.34 -30.91 4.55
N GLY A 41 -6.71 -30.62 3.41
CA GLY A 41 -7.02 -31.24 2.12
C GLY A 41 -8.00 -30.47 1.23
N MET A 42 -8.27 -29.19 1.50
CA MET A 42 -9.06 -28.34 0.59
C MET A 42 -8.18 -27.87 -0.59
N PRO A 43 -8.37 -28.38 -1.82
CA PRO A 43 -7.55 -27.97 -2.94
C PRO A 43 -8.04 -26.62 -3.49
N ARG A 44 -7.20 -25.93 -4.26
CA ARG A 44 -7.55 -24.65 -4.88
C ARG A 44 -8.63 -24.78 -5.96
N ARG A 45 -9.36 -23.68 -6.21
CA ARG A 45 -10.32 -23.50 -7.34
C ARG A 45 -11.62 -24.29 -7.22
N TYR A 46 -12.14 -24.46 -6.01
CA TYR A 46 -13.46 -25.05 -5.77
C TYR A 46 -14.48 -23.96 -5.43
N PRO A 47 -15.68 -24.00 -6.03
CA PRO A 47 -16.75 -23.03 -5.74
C PRO A 47 -17.52 -23.38 -4.45
N ASP A 48 -17.51 -24.65 -4.04
CA ASP A 48 -18.17 -25.19 -2.86
C ASP A 48 -17.23 -26.09 -2.04
N TYR A 49 -17.55 -26.30 -0.76
CA TYR A 49 -16.72 -27.06 0.16
C TYR A 49 -17.54 -27.75 1.25
N ALA A 50 -16.99 -28.82 1.83
CA ALA A 50 -17.60 -29.52 2.96
C ALA A 50 -17.65 -28.65 4.23
N LEU A 51 -18.65 -28.91 5.10
CA LEU A 51 -18.89 -28.13 6.33
C LEU A 51 -17.67 -28.03 7.25
N GLN A 52 -16.77 -29.01 7.24
CA GLN A 52 -15.53 -29.01 8.03
C GLN A 52 -14.58 -27.82 7.71
N PHE A 53 -14.72 -27.19 6.55
CA PHE A 53 -13.90 -26.04 6.14
C PHE A 53 -14.60 -24.69 6.38
N ALA A 54 -15.84 -24.70 6.86
CA ALA A 54 -16.67 -23.49 6.94
C ALA A 54 -16.09 -22.43 7.87
N ASP A 55 -15.66 -22.81 9.08
CA ASP A 55 -15.19 -21.85 10.08
C ASP A 55 -13.93 -21.10 9.62
N TRP A 56 -12.96 -21.83 9.05
CA TRP A 56 -11.73 -21.23 8.55
C TRP A 56 -11.95 -20.37 7.29
N ASN A 57 -12.85 -20.77 6.39
CA ASN A 57 -13.23 -19.94 5.26
C ASN A 57 -14.01 -18.69 5.69
N MET A 58 -14.81 -18.77 6.76
CA MET A 58 -15.48 -17.62 7.35
C MET A 58 -14.47 -16.62 7.94
N VAL A 59 -13.49 -17.09 8.72
CA VAL A 59 -12.41 -16.22 9.24
C VAL A 59 -11.62 -15.58 8.11
N SER A 60 -11.27 -16.35 7.08
CA SER A 60 -10.59 -15.85 5.89
C SER A 60 -11.41 -14.78 5.18
N SER A 61 -12.73 -14.95 5.08
CA SER A 61 -13.65 -13.98 4.48
C SER A 61 -13.71 -12.67 5.27
N VAL A 62 -13.75 -12.74 6.61
CA VAL A 62 -13.69 -11.54 7.48
C VAL A 62 -12.38 -10.77 7.26
N GLY A 63 -11.25 -11.49 7.20
CA GLY A 63 -9.96 -10.90 6.85
C GLY A 63 -9.97 -10.22 5.47
N ALA A 64 -10.59 -10.87 4.48
CA ALA A 64 -10.64 -10.37 3.11
C ALA A 64 -11.48 -9.08 3.01
N PHE A 65 -12.61 -9.01 3.72
CA PHE A 65 -13.40 -7.78 3.81
C PHE A 65 -12.63 -6.65 4.52
N LEU A 66 -11.94 -6.96 5.61
CA LEU A 66 -11.08 -5.98 6.31
C LEU A 66 -10.00 -5.42 5.38
N PHE A 67 -9.34 -6.30 4.60
CA PHE A 67 -8.37 -5.90 3.60
C PHE A 67 -9.01 -5.09 2.45
N GLY A 68 -10.21 -5.46 2.00
CA GLY A 68 -10.95 -4.69 1.00
C GLY A 68 -11.24 -3.26 1.46
N VAL A 69 -11.68 -3.08 2.72
CA VAL A 69 -11.91 -1.76 3.31
C VAL A 69 -10.61 -0.95 3.42
N SER A 70 -9.48 -1.59 3.73
CA SER A 70 -8.19 -0.90 3.77
C SER A 70 -7.80 -0.31 2.41
N GLN A 71 -8.14 -0.98 1.29
CA GLN A 71 -7.89 -0.45 -0.06
C GLN A 71 -8.72 0.81 -0.36
N ILE A 72 -9.94 0.91 0.17
CA ILE A 72 -10.76 2.13 0.05
C ILE A 72 -10.07 3.29 0.80
N LEU A 73 -9.56 3.03 2.01
CA LEU A 73 -8.77 4.01 2.76
C LEU A 73 -7.52 4.43 1.99
N PHE A 74 -6.82 3.50 1.34
CA PHE A 74 -5.67 3.81 0.49
C PHE A 74 -6.04 4.77 -0.65
N LEU A 75 -7.12 4.50 -1.38
CA LEU A 75 -7.60 5.38 -2.45
C LEU A 75 -7.91 6.78 -1.91
N PHE A 76 -8.58 6.86 -0.75
CA PHE A 76 -8.84 8.12 -0.08
C PHE A 76 -7.54 8.89 0.24
N ILE A 77 -6.51 8.22 0.77
CA ILE A 77 -5.21 8.83 1.08
C ILE A 77 -4.56 9.39 -0.19
N VAL A 78 -4.58 8.62 -1.29
CA VAL A 78 -4.01 9.06 -2.58
C VAL A 78 -4.73 10.29 -3.09
N VAL A 79 -6.07 10.26 -3.15
CA VAL A 79 -6.89 11.39 -3.63
C VAL A 79 -6.64 12.63 -2.77
N LYS A 80 -6.69 12.49 -1.44
CA LYS A 80 -6.40 13.59 -0.49
C LYS A 80 -5.03 14.20 -0.75
N THR A 81 -4.00 13.37 -0.99
CA THR A 81 -2.62 13.82 -1.22
C THR A 81 -2.48 14.56 -2.56
N VAL A 82 -3.15 14.10 -3.61
CA VAL A 82 -3.08 14.75 -4.93
C VAL A 82 -3.86 16.07 -4.92
N MET A 83 -5.00 16.14 -4.22
CA MET A 83 -5.81 17.35 -4.13
C MET A 83 -5.18 18.46 -3.28
N GLY A 84 -4.20 18.13 -2.41
CA GLY A 84 -3.50 19.13 -1.61
C GLY A 84 -2.85 18.55 -0.36
N GLY A 85 -2.43 19.45 0.53
CA GLY A 85 -1.82 19.09 1.82
C GLY A 85 -0.51 19.83 2.06
N LYS A 86 0.29 19.29 2.99
CA LYS A 86 1.61 19.82 3.31
C LYS A 86 2.51 19.69 2.08
N LYS A 87 3.19 20.77 1.69
CA LYS A 87 4.13 20.72 0.56
C LYS A 87 5.29 19.79 0.85
N ALA A 88 5.64 18.99 -0.16
CA ALA A 88 6.78 18.11 -0.14
C ALA A 88 8.06 18.92 -0.40
N THR A 89 9.15 18.53 0.26
CA THR A 89 10.50 19.04 -0.03
C THR A 89 11.09 18.34 -1.25
N ASP A 90 12.19 18.84 -1.79
CA ASP A 90 12.90 18.22 -2.92
C ASP A 90 13.43 16.83 -2.53
N GLN A 91 14.12 16.77 -1.38
CA GLN A 91 14.48 15.51 -0.71
C GLN A 91 13.43 15.20 0.37
N VAL A 92 12.44 14.39 0.00
CA VAL A 92 11.27 14.08 0.84
C VAL A 92 11.61 13.18 2.02
N TRP A 93 12.53 12.23 1.81
CA TRP A 93 12.88 11.21 2.80
C TRP A 93 14.29 11.43 3.32
N GLU A 94 14.47 11.25 4.63
CA GLU A 94 15.78 11.23 5.25
C GLU A 94 16.60 10.07 4.67
N GLY A 95 17.83 10.36 4.23
CA GLY A 95 18.70 9.38 3.60
C GLY A 95 18.28 8.94 2.20
N ALA A 96 17.32 9.61 1.54
CA ALA A 96 17.01 9.34 0.15
C ALA A 96 18.25 9.59 -0.72
N ARG A 97 18.63 8.59 -1.52
CA ARG A 97 19.75 8.64 -2.46
C ARG A 97 19.21 8.40 -3.86
N GLY A 98 19.86 8.98 -4.86
CA GLY A 98 19.43 8.91 -6.25
C GLY A 98 19.19 10.31 -6.84
N LEU A 99 19.37 10.42 -8.15
CA LEU A 99 19.21 11.68 -8.88
C LEU A 99 17.77 12.20 -8.81
N GLU A 100 16.79 11.33 -8.62
CA GLU A 100 15.39 11.74 -8.48
C GLU A 100 15.14 12.60 -7.23
N TRP A 101 16.02 12.57 -6.23
CA TRP A 101 15.91 13.37 -5.00
C TRP A 101 16.69 14.68 -5.05
N THR A 102 17.41 14.95 -6.15
CA THR A 102 18.10 16.24 -6.37
C THR A 102 17.23 17.25 -7.13
N VAL A 103 16.08 16.81 -7.64
CA VAL A 103 15.11 17.66 -8.34
C VAL A 103 13.95 18.09 -7.45
N ALA A 104 13.28 19.16 -7.85
CA ALA A 104 12.14 19.71 -7.12
C ALA A 104 10.97 18.72 -6.99
N SER A 105 10.09 18.97 -6.01
CA SER A 105 8.80 18.30 -5.85
C SER A 105 7.66 19.32 -6.08
N PRO A 106 6.79 19.16 -7.09
CA PRO A 106 6.76 18.08 -8.07
C PRO A 106 7.91 18.19 -9.08
N ALA A 107 8.25 17.07 -9.71
CA ALA A 107 9.30 17.03 -10.72
C ALA A 107 8.99 17.99 -11.89
N PRO A 108 9.98 18.74 -12.40
CA PRO A 108 9.80 19.61 -13.56
C PRO A 108 9.53 18.79 -14.84
N TYR A 109 8.92 19.43 -15.84
CA TYR A 109 8.61 18.78 -17.14
C TYR A 109 9.85 18.17 -17.81
N HIS A 110 10.99 18.88 -17.77
CA HIS A 110 12.29 18.39 -18.21
C HIS A 110 13.21 18.25 -16.99
N THR A 111 13.60 17.02 -16.66
CA THR A 111 14.22 16.69 -15.35
C THR A 111 15.63 17.28 -15.20
N PHE A 112 16.50 17.15 -16.20
CA PHE A 112 17.87 17.68 -16.17
C PHE A 112 18.22 18.33 -17.50
N THR A 113 18.36 19.65 -17.53
CA THR A 113 18.85 20.37 -18.73
C THR A 113 20.33 20.08 -18.98
N THR A 114 21.11 19.98 -17.92
CA THR A 114 22.52 19.58 -17.95
C THR A 114 22.66 18.21 -17.31
N PRO A 115 23.32 17.23 -17.96
CA PRO A 115 23.51 15.90 -17.39
C PRO A 115 24.20 15.98 -16.01
N PRO A 116 23.62 15.35 -14.97
CA PRO A 116 24.25 15.32 -13.66
C PRO A 116 25.51 14.45 -13.71
N LYS A 117 26.56 14.88 -12.99
CA LYS A 117 27.75 14.05 -12.77
C LYS A 117 27.45 13.04 -11.67
N VAL A 118 27.77 11.78 -11.92
CA VAL A 118 27.65 10.69 -10.95
C VAL A 118 29.07 10.23 -10.67
N ASP A 119 29.53 10.48 -9.45
CA ASP A 119 30.83 10.03 -8.93
C ASP A 119 30.67 8.71 -8.15
#